data_AF-A0AA42TU91-F1
#
_entry.id   AF-A0AA42TU91-F1
#
_cell.length_a   1.000
_cell.length_b   1.000
_cell.length_c   1.000
_cell.angle_alpha   90.00
_cell.angle_beta   90.00
_cell.angle_gamma   90.00
#
_symmetry.space_group_name_H-M   'P 1'
#
loop_
_entity.id
_entity.type
_entity.pdbx_description
1 polymer ?
#
loop_
_entity_poly.entity_id
_entity_poly.type
_entity_poly.pdbx_seq_one_letter_code
_entity_poly.pdbx_strand_id
1 'polypeptide(L)' 'MDFDKAFDRLIGHEGKFTNNPKDDGNWTGGKQDRGELKGTKFGIAANTYPHLDIKSLTIEQAKAIYREDF' A
#
# COMPACT_ATOMS: atom_id res chain seq x y z
N MET A 1 -8.51 -20.03 -9.64
CA MET A 1 -7.69 -18.86 -10.00
C MET A 1 -6.62 -18.76 -8.94
N ASP A 2 -5.35 -18.94 -9.29
CA ASP A 2 -4.24 -18.86 -8.32
C ASP A 2 -4.11 -17.45 -7.75
N PHE A 3 -3.84 -17.37 -6.45
CA PHE A 3 -3.57 -16.11 -5.74
C PHE A 3 -2.56 -15.25 -6.50
N ASP A 4 -1.50 -15.87 -7.01
CA ASP A 4 -0.44 -15.17 -7.77
C ASP A 4 -0.98 -14.46 -9.01
N LYS A 5 -1.90 -15.09 -9.75
CA LYS A 5 -2.52 -14.49 -10.92
C LYS A 5 -3.52 -13.40 -10.54
N ALA A 6 -4.19 -13.53 -9.40
CA ALA A 6 -5.08 -12.48 -8.90
C ALA A 6 -4.29 -11.26 -8.41
N PHE A 7 -3.20 -11.50 -7.66
CA PHE A 7 -2.29 -10.48 -7.16
C PHE A 7 -1.62 -9.72 -8.31
N ASP A 8 -1.07 -10.42 -9.30
CA ASP A 8 -0.42 -9.80 -10.46
C ASP A 8 -1.40 -8.89 -11.25
N ARG A 9 -2.65 -9.33 -11.40
CA ARG A 9 -3.72 -8.52 -12.01
C ARG A 9 -4.15 -7.33 -11.15
N LEU A 10 -4.23 -7.50 -9.84
CA LEU A 10 -4.65 -6.47 -8.89
C LEU A 10 -3.64 -5.33 -8.82
N ILE A 11 -2.37 -5.69 -8.70
CA ILE A 11 -1.28 -4.72 -8.56
C ILE A 11 -0.94 -4.09 -9.91
N GLY A 12 -1.12 -4.85 -11.00
CA GLY A 12 -0.75 -4.44 -12.35
C GLY A 12 0.75 -4.22 -12.49
N HIS A 13 1.22 -4.09 -13.74
CA HIS A 13 2.62 -3.76 -14.05
C HIS A 13 3.08 -2.42 -13.45
N GLU A 14 2.18 -1.62 -12.86
CA GLU A 14 2.44 -0.29 -12.34
C GLU A 14 1.81 -0.08 -10.96
N GLY A 15 2.23 -0.87 -9.98
CA GLY A 15 2.02 -0.61 -8.56
C GLY A 15 2.81 0.62 -8.08
N LYS A 16 2.52 1.79 -8.65
CA LYS A 16 3.25 3.03 -8.41
C LYS A 16 2.98 3.55 -7.00
N PHE A 17 4.05 4.04 -6.39
CA PHE A 17 3.97 4.77 -5.13
C PHE A 17 3.33 6.14 -5.36
N THR A 18 2.38 6.51 -4.51
CA THR A 18 1.82 7.87 -4.43
C THR A 18 1.90 8.37 -3.00
N ASN A 19 2.21 9.65 -2.82
CA ASN A 19 2.20 10.32 -1.53
C ASN A 19 1.48 11.66 -1.60
N ASN A 20 0.41 11.73 -2.40
CA ASN A 20 -0.39 12.94 -2.51
C ASN A 20 -0.95 13.30 -1.12
N PRO A 21 -0.60 14.45 -0.52
CA PRO A 21 -1.08 14.85 0.80
C PRO A 21 -2.58 15.14 0.82
N LYS A 22 -3.22 15.34 -0.34
CA LYS A 22 -4.67 15.51 -0.46
C LYS A 22 -5.45 14.19 -0.41
N ASP A 23 -4.74 13.07 -0.41
CA ASP A 23 -5.34 11.75 -0.30
C ASP A 23 -5.16 11.26 1.14
N ASP A 24 -6.28 11.15 1.84
CA ASP A 24 -6.36 10.74 3.24
C ASP A 24 -5.73 9.35 3.49
N GLY A 25 -5.73 8.47 2.47
CA GLY A 25 -5.12 7.14 2.55
C GLY A 25 -3.60 7.16 2.70
N ASN A 26 -2.95 8.23 2.26
CA ASN A 26 -1.49 8.39 2.35
C ASN A 26 -1.01 8.81 3.75
N TRP A 27 -1.93 9.13 4.66
CA TRP A 27 -1.62 9.55 6.03
C TRP A 27 -1.84 8.42 7.02
N THR A 28 -0.89 8.21 7.93
CA THR A 28 -1.03 7.18 8.98
C THR A 28 -2.21 7.42 9.92
N GLY A 29 -2.68 8.67 10.05
CA GLY A 29 -3.88 9.04 10.79
C GLY A 29 -5.18 8.98 9.97
N GLY A 30 -5.14 8.51 8.72
CA GLY A 30 -6.32 8.34 7.87
C GLY A 30 -7.02 9.63 7.45
N LYS A 31 -6.35 10.77 7.61
CA LYS A 31 -6.84 12.08 7.18
C LYS A 31 -5.67 13.02 6.90
N GLN A 32 -5.87 13.98 5.99
CA GLN A 32 -4.92 15.04 5.73
C GLN A 32 -4.40 15.68 7.02
N ASP A 33 -3.06 15.85 7.09
CA ASP A 33 -2.34 16.46 8.22
C ASP A 33 -2.50 15.70 9.55
N ARG A 34 -2.94 14.43 9.53
CA ARG A 34 -2.99 13.55 10.71
C ARG A 34 -1.94 12.44 10.58
N GLY A 35 -0.91 12.51 11.41
CA GLY A 35 0.17 11.52 11.43
C GLY A 35 1.23 11.80 10.36
N GLU A 36 1.80 10.75 9.79
CA GLU A 36 2.90 10.82 8.81
C GLU A 36 2.38 10.54 7.40
N LEU A 37 2.87 11.28 6.42
CA LEU A 37 2.58 11.07 5.00
C LEU A 37 3.46 9.94 4.45
N LYS A 38 3.05 8.68 4.68
CA LYS A 38 3.78 7.50 4.21
C LYS A 38 3.41 7.06 2.80
N GLY A 39 2.28 7.52 2.28
CA GLY A 39 1.84 7.19 0.93
C GLY A 39 1.11 5.86 0.81
N THR A 40 0.84 5.47 -0.43
CA THR A 40 0.21 4.22 -0.82
C THR A 40 1.04 3.59 -1.92
N LYS A 41 1.30 2.29 -1.84
CA LYS A 41 2.03 1.52 -2.86
C LYS A 41 1.48 0.11 -2.93
N PHE A 42 1.33 -0.44 -4.13
CA PHE A 42 0.78 -1.78 -4.33
C PHE A 42 -0.59 -1.99 -3.64
N GLY A 43 -1.43 -0.95 -3.57
CA GLY A 43 -2.72 -1.00 -2.85
C GLY A 43 -2.60 -1.00 -1.32
N ILE A 44 -1.39 -0.94 -0.76
CA ILE A 44 -1.13 -0.85 0.68
C ILE A 44 -1.03 0.62 1.07
N ALA A 45 -1.99 1.08 1.86
CA ALA A 45 -2.14 2.48 2.27
C ALA A 45 -1.65 2.73 3.71
N ALA A 46 -1.15 3.95 3.96
CA ALA A 46 -0.58 4.36 5.25
C ALA A 46 -1.58 4.32 6.39
N ASN A 47 -2.85 4.60 6.10
CA ASN A 47 -3.91 4.57 7.09
C ASN A 47 -4.22 3.15 7.60
N THR A 48 -4.09 2.14 6.74
CA THR A 48 -4.29 0.72 7.10
C THR A 48 -3.04 0.13 7.75
N TYR A 49 -1.86 0.45 7.22
CA TYR A 49 -0.58 -0.07 7.72
C TYR A 49 0.34 1.07 8.17
N PRO A 50 0.00 1.78 9.26
CA PRO A 50 0.74 2.96 9.70
C PRO A 50 2.16 2.65 10.18
N HIS A 51 2.44 1.39 10.50
CA HIS A 51 3.74 0.91 10.99
C HIS A 51 4.69 0.48 9.87
N LEU A 52 4.22 0.29 8.63
CA LEU A 52 5.06 -0.15 7.51
C LEU A 52 5.76 1.03 6.83
N ASP A 53 6.91 0.76 6.23
CA ASP A 53 7.58 1.68 5.31
C ASP A 53 7.08 1.44 3.88
N ILE A 54 5.95 2.07 3.56
CA ILE A 54 5.23 1.88 2.29
C ILE A 54 6.05 2.31 1.08
N LYS A 55 6.90 3.33 1.22
CA LYS A 55 7.73 3.84 0.14
C LYS A 55 8.75 2.79 -0.31
N SER A 56 9.36 2.11 0.65
CA SER A 56 10.39 1.10 0.43
C SER A 56 9.84 -0.31 0.18
N LEU A 57 8.52 -0.51 0.23
CA LEU A 57 7.93 -1.82 -0.04
C LEU A 57 8.37 -2.37 -1.39
N THR A 58 8.75 -3.64 -1.39
CA THR A 58 8.96 -4.44 -2.59
C THR A 58 7.68 -5.17 -2.97
N ILE A 59 7.59 -5.62 -4.23
CA ILE A 59 6.43 -6.39 -4.68
C ILE A 59 6.31 -7.71 -3.92
N GLU A 60 7.42 -8.33 -3.51
CA GLU A 60 7.45 -9.56 -2.72
C GLU A 60 6.92 -9.33 -1.30
N GLN A 61 7.29 -8.22 -0.65
CA GLN A 61 6.75 -7.85 0.66
C GLN A 61 5.26 -7.53 0.57
N ALA A 62 4.83 -6.78 -0.44
CA ALA A 62 3.41 -6.53 -0.67
C ALA A 62 2.65 -7.85 -0.86
N LYS A 63 3.19 -8.77 -1.66
CA LYS A 63 2.63 -10.11 -1.86
C LYS A 63 2.51 -10.92 -0.57
N ALA A 64 3.52 -10.84 0.30
CA ALA A 64 3.48 -11.48 1.61
C ALA A 64 2.36 -10.91 2.50
N ILE A 65 2.20 -9.58 2.54
CA ILE A 65 1.12 -8.93 3.29
C ILE A 65 -0.25 -9.38 2.78
N TYR A 66 -0.45 -9.39 1.46
CA TYR A 66 -1.69 -9.89 0.86
C TYR A 66 -1.93 -11.40 1.12
N ARG A 67 -0.88 -12.20 1.31
CA ARG A 67 -0.99 -13.64 1.66
C ARG A 67 -1.34 -13.87 3.13
N GLU A 68 -0.94 -12.95 4.02
CA GLU A 68 -1.29 -13.04 5.44
C GLU A 68 -2.73 -12.59 5.68
N ASP A 69 -3.22 -11.59 4.92
CA ASP A 69 -4.57 -11.05 5.08
C ASP A 69 -5.67 -11.77 4.25
N PHE A 70 -5.32 -12.51 3.18
CA PHE A 70 -6.27 -13.22 2.28
C PHE A 70 -5.89 -14.66 1.97
#